data_AF-A0A0F9I9A1-F1
#
_entry.id   AF-A0A0F9I9A1-F1
#
_cell.length_a   1.000
_cell.length_b   1.000
_cell.length_c   1.000
_cell.angle_alpha   90.00
_cell.angle_beta   90.00
_cell.angle_gamma   90.00
#
_symmetry.space_group_name_H-M   'P 1'
#
loop_
_entity.id
_entity.type
_entity.pdbx_description
1 polymer ?
#
loop_
_entity_poly.entity_id
_entity_poly.type
_entity_poly.pdbx_seq_one_letter_code
_entity_poly.pdbx_strand_id
1 'polypeptide(L)'
;MAHPGFFQRQASARRNTSLLVFLFLTAVVLITLAVCLVGYFTTRSETSGQPFQYWLVSSHGLITAATVVVLIGMGSLIRWVDLAGGGSRVAKMVGARPIDPDTRDGDERKLRNIVEEMAIASGVPVPELYIMDNETGINAFVAGYTPGSAVMVVTHGAITQLTRDELQGVVGHEFSHIFNGDMRLNVRLIALLSGILMIGQIGSFLLHASFYSGGRTTARNRDGRAQALMGFLGIALFVIGYVGVFFGRLIQAAVSRQRETLADASSVQFTRNPDGIGGALFKIGLRSSYLDTTGHANDMNHMCFGESARMKFTALLASHPPIEQRINAIQPGLLARLKSRLRDTEPGDDLRSATAGPRPAGTSGFAGSSSIQTLSESVGTISSKGEDFAIHLLQRLPSTFRNLLYTRAGAIQLCYAMLISELAEHTQAERLGLLRNHSLFGAQPDLLAKLLPTLQGLGEAVRFPALELAMPALRKLD
;
A
#
# COMPACT_ATOMS: atom_id res chain seq x y z
N MET A 1 23.91 -21.97 7.75
CA MET A 1 22.60 -22.55 8.12
C MET A 1 21.54 -21.51 7.79
N ALA A 2 20.53 -21.84 6.98
CA ALA A 2 19.50 -20.89 6.60
C ALA A 2 18.81 -20.31 7.83
N HIS A 3 18.69 -18.98 7.89
CA HIS A 3 18.05 -18.26 9.00
C HIS A 3 16.71 -18.91 9.37
N PRO A 4 16.44 -19.23 10.65
CA PRO A 4 15.19 -19.89 11.08
C PRO A 4 13.91 -19.10 10.73
N GLY A 5 14.03 -17.85 10.28
CA GLY A 5 12.91 -16.98 9.92
C GLY A 5 12.27 -17.21 8.54
N PHE A 6 12.93 -17.83 7.54
CA PHE A 6 12.29 -17.98 6.21
C PHE A 6 11.16 -19.02 6.22
N PHE A 7 11.45 -20.22 6.76
CA PHE A 7 10.47 -21.30 6.85
C PHE A 7 9.32 -20.98 7.81
N GLN A 8 9.61 -20.30 8.93
CA GLN A 8 8.56 -19.82 9.84
C GLN A 8 7.66 -18.75 9.20
N ARG A 9 8.23 -17.80 8.45
CA ARG A 9 7.45 -16.81 7.69
C ARG A 9 6.57 -17.47 6.63
N GLN A 10 7.10 -18.47 5.92
CA GLN A 10 6.33 -19.22 4.94
C GLN A 10 5.21 -20.05 5.57
N ALA A 11 5.44 -20.69 6.73
CA ALA A 11 4.43 -21.45 7.47
C ALA A 11 3.32 -20.54 8.02
N SER A 12 3.68 -19.39 8.59
CA SER A 12 2.72 -18.39 9.07
C SER A 12 1.85 -17.84 7.93
N ALA A 13 2.46 -17.48 6.79
CA ALA A 13 1.74 -17.00 5.61
C ALA A 13 0.74 -18.05 5.08
N ARG A 14 1.12 -19.34 5.04
CA ARG A 14 0.23 -20.43 4.61
C ARG A 14 -0.93 -20.62 5.59
N ARG A 15 -0.66 -20.66 6.90
CA ARG A 15 -1.69 -20.85 7.94
C ARG A 15 -2.73 -19.73 7.91
N ASN A 16 -2.28 -18.48 7.78
CA ASN A 16 -3.19 -17.34 7.74
C ASN A 16 -4.01 -17.32 6.44
N THR A 17 -3.41 -17.70 5.30
CA THR A 17 -4.15 -17.86 4.05
C THR A 17 -5.20 -18.95 4.15
N SER A 18 -4.88 -20.12 4.73
CA SER A 18 -5.86 -21.20 4.91
C SER A 18 -7.00 -20.81 5.85
N LEU A 19 -6.70 -20.07 6.93
CA LEU A 19 -7.70 -19.58 7.87
C LEU A 19 -8.64 -18.57 7.19
N LEU A 20 -8.09 -17.65 6.39
CA LEU A 20 -8.86 -16.66 5.64
C LEU A 20 -9.79 -17.35 4.62
N VAL A 21 -9.28 -18.31 3.86
CA VAL A 21 -10.09 -19.11 2.91
C VAL A 21 -11.20 -19.85 3.65
N PHE A 22 -10.89 -20.48 4.78
CA PHE A 22 -11.88 -21.18 5.61
C PHE A 22 -12.98 -20.24 6.12
N LEU A 23 -12.61 -19.07 6.65
CA LEU A 23 -13.56 -18.07 7.13
C LEU A 23 -14.42 -17.51 5.99
N PHE A 24 -13.82 -17.28 4.82
CA PHE A 24 -14.56 -16.84 3.64
C PHE A 24 -15.58 -17.89 3.18
N LEU A 25 -15.16 -19.16 3.05
CA LEU A 25 -16.08 -20.25 2.69
C LEU A 25 -17.22 -20.38 3.70
N THR A 26 -16.92 -20.26 4.99
CA THR A 26 -17.92 -20.27 6.06
C THR A 26 -18.91 -19.11 5.90
N ALA A 27 -18.42 -17.89 5.62
CA ALA A 27 -19.27 -16.73 5.37
C ALA A 27 -20.17 -16.93 4.13
N VAL A 28 -19.63 -17.46 3.04
CA VAL A 28 -20.40 -17.77 1.82
C VAL A 28 -21.51 -18.78 2.12
N VAL A 29 -21.22 -19.83 2.88
CA VAL A 29 -22.23 -20.83 3.29
C VAL A 29 -23.34 -20.17 4.12
N LEU A 30 -22.99 -19.36 5.12
CA LEU A 30 -23.96 -18.68 5.98
C LEU A 30 -24.85 -17.71 5.20
N ILE A 31 -24.25 -16.91 4.31
CA ILE A 31 -24.99 -15.99 3.43
C ILE A 31 -25.93 -16.78 2.51
N THR A 32 -25.44 -17.86 1.92
CA THR A 32 -26.25 -18.71 1.03
C THR A 32 -27.45 -19.31 1.77
N LEU A 33 -27.25 -19.83 2.99
CA LEU A 33 -28.33 -20.34 3.83
C LEU A 33 -29.34 -19.25 4.21
N ALA A 34 -28.87 -18.04 4.54
CA ALA A 34 -29.74 -16.91 4.84
C ALA A 34 -30.60 -16.48 3.63
N VAL A 35 -30.01 -16.42 2.43
CA VAL A 35 -30.76 -16.12 1.20
C VAL A 35 -31.73 -17.24 0.86
N CYS A 36 -31.34 -18.51 1.06
CA CYS A 36 -32.23 -19.66 0.91
C CYS A 36 -33.43 -19.57 1.87
N LEU A 37 -33.22 -19.12 3.10
CA LEU A 37 -34.32 -18.90 4.05
C LEU A 37 -35.31 -17.84 3.56
N VAL A 38 -34.82 -16.75 2.97
CA VAL A 38 -35.66 -15.72 2.34
C VAL A 38 -36.40 -16.29 1.12
N GLY A 39 -35.72 -17.08 0.29
CA GLY A 39 -36.32 -17.78 -0.85
C GLY A 39 -37.43 -18.75 -0.42
N TYR A 40 -37.24 -19.45 0.70
CA TYR A 40 -38.24 -20.33 1.29
C TYR A 40 -39.51 -19.55 1.68
N PHE A 41 -39.38 -18.43 2.41
CA PHE A 41 -40.54 -17.60 2.75
C PHE A 41 -41.23 -16.98 1.53
N THR A 42 -40.46 -16.70 0.47
CA THR A 42 -40.97 -16.10 -0.77
C THR A 42 -41.75 -17.09 -1.63
N THR A 43 -41.29 -18.35 -1.69
CA THR A 43 -41.91 -19.41 -2.51
C THR A 43 -42.94 -20.23 -1.75
N ARG A 44 -43.09 -19.99 -0.44
CA ARG A 44 -44.09 -20.65 0.41
C ARG A 44 -45.49 -20.18 0.02
N SER A 45 -46.21 -21.05 -0.69
CA SER A 45 -47.66 -20.92 -0.90
C SER A 45 -48.43 -21.46 0.30
N GLU A 46 -49.65 -20.96 0.54
CA GLU A 46 -50.54 -21.40 1.63
C GLU A 46 -50.90 -22.90 1.56
N THR A 47 -50.68 -23.56 0.42
CA THR A 47 -51.16 -24.91 0.12
C THR A 47 -50.10 -26.02 0.16
N SER A 48 -48.81 -25.72 0.30
CA SER A 48 -47.75 -26.75 0.27
C SER A 48 -46.52 -26.34 1.08
N GLY A 49 -46.62 -26.42 2.42
CA GLY A 49 -45.54 -26.10 3.34
C GLY A 49 -44.63 -27.28 3.63
N GLN A 50 -43.73 -27.64 2.71
CA GLN A 50 -42.65 -28.58 3.03
C GLN A 50 -41.71 -27.96 4.08
N PRO A 51 -41.19 -28.73 5.05
CA PRO A 51 -40.17 -28.23 5.98
C PRO A 51 -38.96 -27.67 5.24
N PHE A 52 -38.31 -26.64 5.81
CA PHE A 52 -37.17 -25.94 5.19
C PHE A 52 -36.07 -26.88 4.67
N GLN A 53 -35.77 -27.95 5.41
CA GLN A 53 -34.76 -28.94 5.03
C GLN A 53 -35.07 -29.62 3.69
N TYR A 54 -36.34 -29.94 3.43
CA TYR A 54 -36.77 -30.53 2.15
C TYR A 54 -36.83 -29.49 1.04
N TRP A 55 -37.25 -28.26 1.35
CA TRP A 55 -37.20 -27.15 0.40
C TRP A 55 -35.77 -26.83 -0.05
N LEU A 56 -34.79 -26.89 0.86
CA LEU A 56 -33.39 -26.60 0.56
C LEU A 56 -32.80 -27.58 -0.46
N VAL A 57 -33.22 -28.85 -0.41
CA VAL A 57 -32.80 -29.91 -1.34
C VAL A 57 -33.69 -29.95 -2.61
N SER A 58 -34.83 -29.25 -2.60
CA SER A 58 -35.68 -29.13 -3.79
C SER A 58 -34.98 -28.36 -4.92
N SER A 59 -35.51 -28.48 -6.15
CA SER A 59 -34.99 -27.74 -7.31
C SER A 59 -34.94 -26.23 -7.07
N HIS A 60 -35.93 -25.66 -6.36
CA HIS A 60 -35.92 -24.23 -6.02
C HIS A 60 -34.79 -23.87 -5.04
N GLY A 61 -34.60 -24.67 -3.99
CA GLY A 61 -33.51 -24.49 -3.04
C GLY A 61 -32.13 -24.58 -3.71
N LEU A 62 -31.89 -25.62 -4.51
CA LEU A 62 -30.63 -25.82 -5.22
C LEU A 62 -30.34 -24.71 -6.23
N ILE A 63 -31.34 -24.26 -7.01
CA ILE A 63 -31.18 -23.15 -7.96
C ILE A 63 -30.84 -21.86 -7.23
N THR A 64 -31.55 -21.53 -6.14
CA THR A 64 -31.26 -20.31 -5.35
C THR A 64 -29.86 -20.35 -4.74
N ALA A 65 -29.46 -21.47 -4.14
CA ALA A 65 -28.13 -21.65 -3.59
C ALA A 65 -27.03 -21.52 -4.66
N ALA A 66 -27.20 -22.19 -5.81
CA ALA A 66 -26.27 -22.10 -6.93
C ALA A 66 -26.16 -20.67 -7.46
N THR A 67 -27.28 -19.96 -7.59
CA THR A 67 -27.31 -18.57 -8.06
C THR A 67 -26.54 -17.64 -7.12
N VAL A 68 -26.72 -17.77 -5.80
CA VAL A 68 -26.00 -16.95 -4.81
C VAL A 68 -24.50 -17.21 -4.86
N VAL A 69 -24.08 -18.48 -4.91
CA VAL A 69 -22.66 -18.85 -5.00
C VAL A 69 -22.03 -18.33 -6.29
N VAL A 70 -22.74 -18.46 -7.42
CA VAL A 70 -22.28 -17.93 -8.71
C VAL A 70 -22.18 -16.41 -8.68
N LEU A 71 -23.15 -15.71 -8.08
CA LEU A 71 -23.10 -14.25 -7.96
C LEU A 71 -21.90 -13.81 -7.10
N ILE A 72 -21.71 -14.38 -5.92
CA ILE A 72 -20.56 -14.04 -5.06
C ILE A 72 -19.25 -14.34 -5.80
N GLY A 73 -19.14 -15.52 -6.42
CA GLY A 73 -17.97 -15.93 -7.18
C GLY A 73 -17.68 -15.00 -8.36
N MET A 74 -18.73 -14.59 -9.09
CA MET A 74 -18.62 -13.65 -10.21
C MET A 74 -18.20 -12.26 -9.75
N GLY A 75 -18.80 -11.72 -8.68
CA GLY A 75 -18.41 -10.42 -8.11
C GLY A 75 -16.96 -10.42 -7.64
N SER A 76 -16.53 -11.50 -6.97
CA SER A 76 -15.13 -11.67 -6.59
C SER A 76 -14.18 -11.83 -7.77
N LEU A 77 -14.59 -12.55 -8.81
CA LEU A 77 -13.79 -12.74 -10.02
C LEU A 77 -13.64 -11.42 -10.81
N ILE A 78 -14.71 -10.67 -11.00
CA ILE A 78 -14.68 -9.35 -11.65
C ILE A 78 -13.68 -8.45 -10.92
N ARG A 79 -13.79 -8.37 -9.58
CA ARG A 79 -12.88 -7.53 -8.80
C ARG A 79 -11.44 -8.04 -8.82
N TRP A 80 -11.23 -9.35 -8.82
CA TRP A 80 -9.89 -9.93 -8.99
C TRP A 80 -9.32 -9.50 -10.34
N VAL A 81 -10.03 -9.71 -11.46
CA VAL A 81 -9.57 -9.33 -12.80
C VAL A 81 -9.25 -7.84 -12.87
N ASP A 82 -10.08 -6.99 -12.25
CA ASP A 82 -9.81 -5.56 -12.17
C ASP A 82 -8.54 -5.23 -11.40
N LEU A 83 -8.24 -5.97 -10.34
CA LEU A 83 -7.02 -5.80 -9.54
C LEU A 83 -5.83 -6.57 -10.13
N ALA A 84 -6.02 -7.42 -11.15
CA ALA A 84 -4.98 -8.25 -11.75
C ALA A 84 -3.98 -7.43 -12.58
N GLY A 85 -4.37 -6.23 -13.02
CA GLY A 85 -3.52 -5.29 -13.78
C GLY A 85 -2.35 -4.67 -13.00
N GLY A 86 -2.00 -5.20 -11.84
CA GLY A 86 -0.87 -4.76 -11.01
C GLY A 86 -1.17 -3.56 -10.12
N GLY A 87 -0.16 -3.10 -9.38
CA GLY A 87 -0.29 -1.98 -8.45
C GLY A 87 -0.65 -0.66 -9.15
N SER A 88 -0.15 -0.43 -10.37
CA SER A 88 -0.41 0.79 -11.14
C SER A 88 -1.89 0.97 -11.49
N ARG A 89 -2.65 -0.12 -11.67
CA ARG A 89 -4.10 -0.08 -11.87
C ARG A 89 -4.82 0.36 -10.60
N VAL A 90 -4.39 -0.13 -9.44
CA VAL A 90 -4.90 0.28 -8.12
C VAL A 90 -4.64 1.77 -7.87
N ALA A 91 -3.44 2.25 -8.20
CA ALA A 91 -3.10 3.67 -8.10
C ALA A 91 -3.98 4.55 -9.01
N LYS A 92 -4.24 4.11 -10.24
CA LYS A 92 -5.14 4.85 -11.17
C LYS A 92 -6.60 4.84 -10.71
N MET A 93 -7.07 3.77 -10.06
CA MET A 93 -8.43 3.68 -9.53
C MET A 93 -8.72 4.71 -8.43
N VAL A 94 -7.70 5.11 -7.65
CA VAL A 94 -7.82 6.21 -6.69
C VAL A 94 -7.55 7.58 -7.30
N GLY A 95 -7.37 7.66 -8.61
CA GLY A 95 -7.04 8.92 -9.28
C GLY A 95 -5.64 9.45 -8.96
N ALA A 96 -4.71 8.59 -8.54
CA ALA A 96 -3.34 9.02 -8.28
C ALA A 96 -2.54 9.21 -9.58
N ARG A 97 -1.71 10.25 -9.60
CA ARG A 97 -0.80 10.60 -10.70
C ARG A 97 0.58 9.99 -10.45
N PRO A 98 1.26 9.42 -11.45
CA PRO A 98 2.64 8.96 -11.29
C PRO A 98 3.60 10.14 -11.08
N ILE A 99 4.56 9.98 -10.17
CA ILE A 99 5.63 10.95 -9.94
C ILE A 99 6.77 10.70 -10.95
N ASP A 100 7.21 11.75 -11.66
CA ASP A 100 8.33 11.66 -12.59
C ASP A 100 9.66 11.54 -11.81
N PRO A 101 10.59 10.63 -12.18
CA PRO A 101 11.88 10.54 -11.50
C PRO A 101 12.71 11.82 -11.67
N ASP A 102 12.49 12.64 -12.70
CA ASP A 102 13.14 13.95 -12.89
C ASP A 102 12.27 15.13 -12.44
N THR A 103 11.35 14.90 -11.49
CA THR A 103 10.52 15.97 -10.95
C THR A 103 11.34 17.10 -10.35
N ARG A 104 10.93 18.34 -10.63
CA ARG A 104 11.53 19.56 -10.09
C ARG A 104 10.91 20.00 -8.76
N ASP A 105 9.79 19.37 -8.39
CA ASP A 105 9.10 19.66 -7.13
C ASP A 105 9.96 19.20 -5.94
N GLY A 106 10.20 20.11 -4.98
CA GLY A 106 11.01 19.81 -3.80
C GLY A 106 10.38 18.74 -2.90
N ASP A 107 9.06 18.69 -2.83
CA ASP A 107 8.31 17.76 -1.99
C ASP A 107 8.25 16.36 -2.59
N GLU A 108 8.04 16.25 -3.91
CA GLU A 108 8.13 14.97 -4.62
C GLU A 108 9.57 14.41 -4.59
N ARG A 109 10.60 15.27 -4.72
CA ARG A 109 12.01 14.88 -4.58
C ARG A 109 12.33 14.40 -3.16
N LYS A 110 11.80 15.06 -2.13
CA LYS A 110 11.93 14.65 -0.73
C LYS A 110 11.35 13.26 -0.51
N LEU A 111 10.14 13.00 -1.02
CA LEU A 111 9.53 11.66 -0.97
C LEU A 111 10.40 10.62 -1.68
N ARG A 112 10.87 10.91 -2.90
CA ARG A 112 11.73 10.00 -3.67
C ARG A 112 12.98 9.60 -2.89
N ASN A 113 13.69 10.59 -2.31
CA ASN A 113 14.89 10.33 -1.51
C ASN A 113 14.59 9.43 -0.31
N ILE A 114 13.50 9.70 0.42
CA ILE A 114 13.06 8.87 1.56
C ILE A 114 12.77 7.44 1.11
N VAL A 115 12.10 7.25 -0.03
CA VAL A 115 11.78 5.93 -0.58
C VAL A 115 13.06 5.18 -0.95
N GLU A 116 14.02 5.84 -1.60
CA GLU A 116 15.33 5.24 -1.94
C GLU A 116 16.09 4.81 -0.67
N GLU A 117 16.09 5.65 0.38
CA GLU A 117 16.68 5.31 1.68
C GLU A 117 16.01 4.08 2.31
N MET A 118 14.68 4.00 2.27
CA MET A 118 13.92 2.87 2.83
C MET A 118 14.06 1.59 2.00
N ALA A 119 14.23 1.71 0.68
CA ALA A 119 14.56 0.59 -0.20
C ALA A 119 15.89 -0.05 0.20
N ILE A 120 16.92 0.77 0.45
CA ILE A 120 18.22 0.32 0.93
C ILE A 120 18.09 -0.31 2.33
N ALA A 121 17.39 0.36 3.26
CA ALA A 121 17.26 -0.11 4.64
C ALA A 121 16.50 -1.44 4.76
N SER A 122 15.48 -1.65 3.92
CA SER A 122 14.62 -2.85 3.94
C SER A 122 15.09 -3.96 2.99
N GLY A 123 16.01 -3.67 2.06
CA GLY A 123 16.44 -4.61 1.02
C GLY A 123 15.35 -4.89 -0.03
N VAL A 124 14.40 -3.97 -0.19
CA VAL A 124 13.28 -4.08 -1.13
C VAL A 124 13.53 -3.14 -2.32
N PRO A 125 13.24 -3.52 -3.57
CA PRO A 125 13.36 -2.63 -4.71
C PRO A 125 12.50 -1.37 -4.57
N VAL A 126 13.00 -0.22 -5.03
CA VAL A 126 12.26 1.05 -5.04
C VAL A 126 10.92 0.89 -5.77
N PRO A 127 9.75 1.05 -5.11
CA PRO A 127 8.45 0.95 -5.77
C PRO A 127 8.20 2.14 -6.70
N GLU A 128 7.28 1.99 -7.66
CA GLU A 128 6.81 3.13 -8.44
C GLU A 128 6.01 4.09 -7.56
N LEU A 129 6.27 5.39 -7.70
CA LEU A 129 5.67 6.41 -6.84
C LEU A 129 4.50 7.10 -7.52
N TYR A 130 3.42 7.26 -6.76
CA TYR A 130 2.20 7.92 -7.16
C TYR A 130 1.76 8.91 -6.07
N ILE A 131 1.15 10.01 -6.49
CA ILE A 131 0.60 11.04 -5.60
C ILE A 131 -0.89 11.26 -5.87
N MET A 132 -1.67 11.37 -4.80
CA MET A 132 -3.06 11.83 -4.85
C MET A 132 -3.11 13.33 -4.58
N ASP A 133 -3.13 14.13 -5.66
CA ASP A 133 -3.03 15.59 -5.60
C ASP A 133 -4.23 16.24 -4.85
N ASN A 134 -5.42 15.67 -4.96
CA ASN A 134 -6.66 16.24 -4.40
C ASN A 134 -6.95 15.84 -2.95
N GLU A 135 -6.13 14.97 -2.34
CA GLU A 135 -6.38 14.46 -0.98
C GLU A 135 -5.55 15.20 0.06
N THR A 136 -6.26 15.81 1.02
CA THR A 136 -5.64 16.58 2.11
C THR A 136 -5.43 15.74 3.38
N GLY A 137 -6.03 14.56 3.49
CA GLY A 137 -5.76 13.60 4.57
C GLY A 137 -4.32 13.07 4.52
N ILE A 138 -3.77 12.61 5.65
CA ILE A 138 -2.40 12.10 5.77
C ILE A 138 -2.41 10.58 5.54
N ASN A 139 -2.30 10.13 4.30
CA ASN A 139 -2.31 8.72 3.96
C ASN A 139 -1.16 8.34 3.04
N ALA A 140 -0.76 7.09 3.18
CA ALA A 140 0.03 6.35 2.19
C ALA A 140 -0.51 4.91 2.14
N PHE A 141 -0.26 4.22 1.05
CA PHE A 141 -0.47 2.78 0.94
C PHE A 141 0.39 2.17 -0.16
N VAL A 142 0.65 0.87 -0.05
CA VAL A 142 1.31 0.08 -1.10
C VAL A 142 0.38 -0.94 -1.75
N ALA A 143 0.53 -1.12 -3.06
CA ALA A 143 -0.25 -2.10 -3.83
C ALA A 143 0.64 -2.88 -4.80
N GLY A 144 0.35 -4.18 -4.95
CA GLY A 144 1.07 -5.06 -5.86
C GLY A 144 0.99 -6.54 -5.47
N TYR A 145 1.40 -7.42 -6.39
CA TYR A 145 1.44 -8.87 -6.15
C TYR A 145 2.82 -9.38 -5.75
N THR A 146 3.87 -8.66 -6.13
CA THR A 146 5.27 -8.97 -5.86
C THR A 146 6.00 -7.69 -5.45
N PRO A 147 7.08 -7.78 -4.65
CA PRO A 147 7.91 -6.62 -4.32
C PRO A 147 8.47 -5.90 -5.57
N GLY A 148 8.83 -6.66 -6.61
CA GLY A 148 9.33 -6.11 -7.88
C GLY A 148 8.27 -5.45 -8.77
N SER A 149 6.99 -5.49 -8.39
CA SER A 149 5.89 -4.84 -9.10
C SER A 149 5.05 -3.98 -8.15
N ALA A 150 5.64 -3.55 -7.04
CA ALA A 150 4.97 -2.74 -6.03
C ALA A 150 4.88 -1.29 -6.47
N VAL A 151 3.75 -0.67 -6.17
CA VAL A 151 3.57 0.79 -6.25
C VAL A 151 3.30 1.32 -4.86
N MET A 152 3.75 2.54 -4.61
CA MET A 152 3.48 3.30 -3.40
C MET A 152 2.70 4.55 -3.78
N VAL A 153 1.54 4.71 -3.16
CA VAL A 153 0.66 5.87 -3.34
C VAL A 153 0.71 6.69 -2.07
N VAL A 154 0.96 8.00 -2.20
CA VAL A 154 1.01 8.94 -1.07
C VAL A 154 0.05 10.08 -1.34
N THR A 155 -0.65 10.58 -0.33
CA THR A 155 -1.52 11.75 -0.50
C THR A 155 -0.73 13.05 -0.46
N HIS A 156 -1.25 14.08 -1.11
CA HIS A 156 -0.69 15.44 -1.01
C HIS A 156 -0.61 15.90 0.46
N GLY A 157 -1.62 15.56 1.28
CA GLY A 157 -1.61 15.82 2.72
C GLY A 157 -0.43 15.20 3.46
N ALA A 158 -0.03 13.97 3.14
CA ALA A 158 1.10 13.31 3.79
C ALA A 158 2.44 14.00 3.45
N ILE A 159 2.64 14.41 2.21
CA ILE A 159 3.93 15.02 1.78
C ILE A 159 4.09 16.44 2.33
N THR A 160 3.00 17.18 2.47
CA THR A 160 3.00 18.59 2.89
C THR A 160 2.87 18.81 4.40
N GLN A 161 2.20 17.91 5.12
CA GLN A 161 1.93 18.08 6.56
C GLN A 161 2.90 17.31 7.47
N LEU A 162 3.52 16.25 6.96
CA LEU A 162 4.52 15.49 7.70
C LEU A 162 5.90 16.13 7.54
N THR A 163 6.66 16.12 8.64
CA THR A 163 8.08 16.41 8.57
C THR A 163 8.80 15.30 7.80
N ARG A 164 10.06 15.54 7.41
CA ARG A 164 10.86 14.52 6.72
C ARG A 164 10.94 13.21 7.52
N ASP A 165 11.16 13.29 8.83
CA ASP A 165 11.30 12.13 9.72
C ASP A 165 9.97 11.40 9.92
N GLU A 166 8.87 12.15 10.01
CA GLU A 166 7.53 11.58 10.11
C GLU A 166 7.14 10.86 8.80
N LEU A 167 7.38 11.49 7.65
CA LEU A 167 7.16 10.89 6.34
C LEU A 167 8.03 9.65 6.16
N GLN A 168 9.29 9.69 6.61
CA GLN A 168 10.18 8.53 6.62
C GLN A 168 9.66 7.40 7.52
N GLY A 169 9.04 7.73 8.66
CA GLY A 169 8.31 6.77 9.50
C GLY A 169 7.17 6.07 8.73
N VAL A 170 6.29 6.85 8.10
CA VAL A 170 5.17 6.34 7.29
C VAL A 170 5.68 5.47 6.14
N VAL A 171 6.64 5.96 5.36
CA VAL A 171 7.24 5.20 4.25
C VAL A 171 7.88 3.91 4.77
N GLY A 172 8.62 3.95 5.87
CA GLY A 172 9.20 2.76 6.50
C GLY A 172 8.15 1.72 6.93
N HIS A 173 7.00 2.18 7.42
CA HIS A 173 5.86 1.31 7.73
C HIS A 173 5.31 0.65 6.45
N GLU A 174 5.10 1.40 5.39
CA GLU A 174 4.64 0.86 4.10
C GLU A 174 5.65 -0.12 3.47
N PHE A 175 6.95 0.11 3.62
CA PHE A 175 7.99 -0.83 3.18
C PHE A 175 7.93 -2.17 3.93
N SER A 176 7.50 -2.17 5.19
CA SER A 176 7.25 -3.41 5.94
C SER A 176 6.18 -4.28 5.26
N HIS A 177 5.11 -3.66 4.74
CA HIS A 177 4.08 -4.38 4.00
C HIS A 177 4.59 -4.95 2.67
N ILE A 178 5.50 -4.26 1.99
CA ILE A 178 6.16 -4.79 0.79
C ILE A 178 7.05 -5.98 1.16
N PHE A 179 7.90 -5.83 2.19
CA PHE A 179 8.84 -6.84 2.65
C PHE A 179 8.15 -8.12 3.14
N ASN A 180 7.06 -7.97 3.91
CA ASN A 180 6.29 -9.10 4.44
C ASN A 180 5.27 -9.67 3.45
N GLY A 181 5.07 -9.03 2.29
CA GLY A 181 4.16 -9.48 1.24
C GLY A 181 2.68 -9.27 1.57
N ASP A 182 2.36 -8.28 2.41
CA ASP A 182 1.01 -8.00 2.88
C ASP A 182 0.10 -7.47 1.78
N MET A 183 0.67 -6.77 0.80
CA MET A 183 -0.04 -6.25 -0.38
C MET A 183 -0.88 -7.32 -1.08
N ARG A 184 -0.31 -8.52 -1.28
CA ARG A 184 -1.01 -9.63 -1.95
C ARG A 184 -2.20 -10.12 -1.15
N LEU A 185 -2.08 -10.15 0.18
CA LEU A 185 -3.17 -10.54 1.07
C LEU A 185 -4.29 -9.50 1.03
N ASN A 186 -3.95 -8.20 1.06
CA ASN A 186 -4.91 -7.11 0.99
C ASN A 186 -5.68 -7.11 -0.34
N VAL A 187 -4.99 -7.28 -1.47
CA VAL A 187 -5.64 -7.39 -2.79
C VAL A 187 -6.62 -8.56 -2.86
N ARG A 188 -6.26 -9.72 -2.28
CA ARG A 188 -7.16 -10.89 -2.21
C ARG A 188 -8.38 -10.62 -1.32
N LEU A 189 -8.19 -9.96 -0.19
CA LEU A 189 -9.29 -9.60 0.71
C LEU A 189 -10.29 -8.67 0.02
N ILE A 190 -9.81 -7.66 -0.71
CA ILE A 190 -10.67 -6.74 -1.48
C ILE A 190 -11.49 -7.52 -2.51
N ALA A 191 -10.85 -8.41 -3.27
CA ALA A 191 -11.54 -9.21 -4.27
C ALA A 191 -12.62 -10.12 -3.64
N LEU A 192 -12.30 -10.80 -2.54
CA LEU A 192 -13.26 -11.68 -1.85
C LEU A 192 -14.43 -10.89 -1.24
N LEU A 193 -14.17 -9.77 -0.57
CA LEU A 193 -15.20 -8.94 0.05
C LEU A 193 -16.13 -8.30 -0.99
N SER A 194 -15.62 -7.96 -2.18
CA SER A 194 -16.43 -7.41 -3.27
C SER A 194 -17.53 -8.37 -3.74
N GLY A 195 -17.31 -9.68 -3.69
CA GLY A 195 -18.35 -10.67 -4.02
C GLY A 195 -19.50 -10.67 -3.01
N ILE A 196 -19.17 -10.56 -1.72
CA ILE A 196 -20.18 -10.45 -0.65
C ILE A 196 -20.93 -9.12 -0.75
N LEU A 197 -20.20 -8.02 -1.02
CA LEU A 197 -20.78 -6.68 -1.20
C LEU A 197 -21.78 -6.65 -2.36
N MET A 198 -21.54 -7.42 -3.43
CA MET A 198 -22.43 -7.50 -4.58
C MET A 198 -23.85 -7.93 -4.20
N ILE A 199 -24.01 -8.82 -3.20
CA ILE A 199 -25.34 -9.23 -2.70
C ILE A 199 -26.08 -8.04 -2.07
N GLY A 200 -25.38 -7.23 -1.26
CA GLY A 200 -25.95 -6.03 -0.65
C GLY A 200 -26.29 -4.95 -1.69
N GLN A 201 -25.45 -4.79 -2.72
CA GLN A 201 -25.70 -3.86 -3.82
C GLN A 201 -26.93 -4.27 -4.64
N ILE A 202 -27.11 -5.57 -4.92
CA ILE A 202 -28.32 -6.08 -5.58
C ILE A 202 -29.55 -5.81 -4.71
N GLY A 203 -29.47 -6.05 -3.39
CA GLY A 203 -30.56 -5.72 -2.47
C GLY A 203 -30.93 -4.23 -2.48
N SER A 204 -29.91 -3.36 -2.43
CA SER A 204 -30.08 -1.91 -2.56
C SER A 204 -30.73 -1.54 -3.90
N PHE A 205 -30.27 -2.11 -5.01
CA PHE A 205 -30.85 -1.86 -6.33
C PHE A 205 -32.32 -2.25 -6.40
N LEU A 206 -32.69 -3.43 -5.89
CA LEU A 206 -34.08 -3.90 -5.83
C LEU A 206 -34.96 -3.00 -4.97
N LEU A 207 -34.44 -2.49 -3.86
CA LEU A 207 -35.13 -1.50 -3.03
C LEU A 207 -35.43 -0.22 -3.81
N HIS A 208 -34.40 0.38 -4.41
CA HIS A 208 -34.57 1.62 -5.17
C HIS A 208 -35.51 1.42 -6.36
N ALA A 209 -35.42 0.31 -7.08
CA ALA A 209 -36.33 -0.03 -8.17
C ALA A 209 -37.79 -0.17 -7.69
N SER A 210 -38.00 -0.78 -6.52
CA SER A 210 -39.33 -0.90 -5.91
C SER A 210 -39.95 0.46 -5.53
N PHE A 211 -39.15 1.44 -5.11
CA PHE A 211 -39.64 2.78 -4.76
C PHE A 211 -39.86 3.70 -5.97
N TYR A 212 -38.96 3.68 -6.97
CA TYR A 212 -39.07 4.53 -8.16
C TYR A 212 -40.15 4.07 -9.15
N SER A 213 -40.47 2.77 -9.18
CA SER A 213 -41.58 2.24 -9.99
C SER A 213 -42.97 2.70 -9.53
N GLY A 214 -43.10 3.31 -8.33
CA GLY A 214 -44.39 3.75 -7.77
C GLY A 214 -44.93 5.08 -8.30
N GLY A 215 -44.17 5.82 -9.12
CA GLY A 215 -44.51 7.21 -9.49
C GLY A 215 -45.35 7.40 -10.77
N ARG A 216 -45.55 6.36 -11.60
CA ARG A 216 -46.23 6.52 -12.91
C ARG A 216 -46.90 5.22 -13.40
N THR A 217 -48.01 4.80 -12.80
CA THR A 217 -49.05 4.05 -13.55
C THR A 217 -50.33 3.88 -12.76
N THR A 218 -51.38 4.56 -13.21
CA THR A 218 -52.79 4.30 -12.94
C THR A 218 -53.24 3.03 -13.67
N ALA A 219 -52.81 1.84 -13.24
CA ALA A 219 -53.43 0.59 -13.72
C ALA A 219 -53.19 -0.62 -12.79
N ARG A 220 -54.30 -1.22 -12.35
CA ARG A 220 -54.52 -2.63 -11.96
C ARG A 220 -53.85 -3.18 -10.68
N ASN A 221 -54.73 -3.54 -9.74
CA ASN A 221 -54.60 -4.28 -8.48
C ASN A 221 -53.74 -5.58 -8.46
N ARG A 222 -53.07 -5.97 -9.55
CA ARG A 222 -52.21 -7.17 -9.61
C ARG A 222 -50.73 -6.86 -9.37
N ASP A 223 -50.33 -5.60 -9.51
CA ASP A 223 -48.91 -5.19 -9.47
C ASP A 223 -48.40 -4.90 -8.05
N GLY A 224 -49.29 -4.59 -7.10
CA GLY A 224 -48.92 -4.28 -5.72
C GLY A 224 -48.30 -5.45 -4.94
N ARG A 225 -48.70 -6.70 -5.23
CA ARG A 225 -48.09 -7.90 -4.61
C ARG A 225 -46.68 -8.16 -5.15
N ALA A 226 -46.46 -7.97 -6.44
CA ALA A 226 -45.14 -8.14 -7.05
C ALA A 226 -44.17 -7.06 -6.56
N GLN A 227 -44.64 -5.81 -6.45
CA GLN A 227 -43.85 -4.70 -5.90
C GLN A 227 -43.54 -4.91 -4.41
N ALA A 228 -44.51 -5.33 -3.59
CA ALA A 228 -44.29 -5.65 -2.18
C ALA A 228 -43.29 -6.81 -2.00
N LEU A 229 -43.37 -7.84 -2.85
CA LEU A 229 -42.44 -8.97 -2.83
C LEU A 229 -41.02 -8.53 -3.24
N MET A 230 -40.90 -7.69 -4.27
CA MET A 230 -39.62 -7.12 -4.70
C MET A 230 -38.99 -6.24 -3.60
N GLY A 231 -39.80 -5.43 -2.92
CA GLY A 231 -39.37 -4.63 -1.78
C GLY A 231 -38.91 -5.50 -0.60
N PHE A 232 -39.67 -6.53 -0.23
CA PHE A 232 -39.28 -7.48 0.83
C PHE A 232 -37.95 -8.17 0.50
N LEU A 233 -37.82 -8.70 -0.72
CA LEU A 233 -36.60 -9.34 -1.19
C LEU A 233 -35.42 -8.37 -1.20
N GLY A 234 -35.64 -7.13 -1.63
CA GLY A 234 -34.66 -6.06 -1.60
C GLY A 234 -34.15 -5.75 -0.20
N ILE A 235 -35.05 -5.55 0.79
CA ILE A 235 -34.68 -5.34 2.20
C ILE A 235 -33.89 -6.53 2.72
N ALA A 236 -34.36 -7.75 2.48
CA ALA A 236 -33.73 -8.95 3.00
C ALA A 236 -32.31 -9.13 2.44
N LEU A 237 -32.12 -8.98 1.12
CA LEU A 237 -30.80 -9.05 0.48
C LEU A 237 -29.89 -7.90 0.92
N PHE A 238 -30.43 -6.69 1.10
CA PHE A 238 -29.69 -5.55 1.62
C PHE A 238 -29.15 -5.87 3.03
N VAL A 239 -30.01 -6.30 3.94
CA VAL A 239 -29.61 -6.64 5.31
C VAL A 239 -28.59 -7.78 5.31
N ILE A 240 -28.87 -8.88 4.61
CA ILE A 240 -27.96 -10.04 4.56
C ILE A 240 -26.60 -9.65 3.97
N GLY A 241 -26.59 -8.91 2.86
CA GLY A 241 -25.37 -8.47 2.20
C GLY A 241 -24.52 -7.56 3.09
N TYR A 242 -25.11 -6.53 3.69
CA TYR A 242 -24.38 -5.59 4.54
C TYR A 242 -23.92 -6.23 5.86
N VAL A 243 -24.70 -7.16 6.43
CA VAL A 243 -24.25 -7.97 7.58
C VAL A 243 -23.07 -8.86 7.18
N GLY A 244 -23.12 -9.49 5.99
CA GLY A 244 -22.01 -10.26 5.45
C GLY A 244 -20.74 -9.41 5.30
N VAL A 245 -20.87 -8.20 4.74
CA VAL A 245 -19.75 -7.23 4.63
C VAL A 245 -19.23 -6.82 6.01
N PHE A 246 -20.11 -6.60 6.99
CA PHE A 246 -19.72 -6.25 8.35
C PHE A 246 -18.82 -7.33 8.97
N PHE A 247 -19.23 -8.60 8.92
CA PHE A 247 -18.42 -9.71 9.44
C PHE A 247 -17.15 -9.93 8.61
N GLY A 248 -17.23 -9.76 7.29
CA GLY A 248 -16.05 -9.82 6.42
C GLY A 248 -15.00 -8.78 6.80
N ARG A 249 -15.42 -7.53 7.06
CA ARG A 249 -14.55 -6.46 7.55
C ARG A 249 -13.99 -6.74 8.94
N LEU A 250 -14.77 -7.35 9.83
CA LEU A 250 -14.30 -7.75 11.16
C LEU A 250 -13.17 -8.79 11.08
N ILE A 251 -13.31 -9.78 10.19
CA ILE A 251 -12.29 -10.79 9.93
C ILE A 251 -11.03 -10.13 9.36
N GLN A 252 -11.18 -9.25 8.36
CA GLN A 252 -10.08 -8.48 7.79
C GLN A 252 -9.35 -7.66 8.86
N ALA A 253 -10.09 -6.95 9.71
CA ALA A 253 -9.53 -6.15 10.79
C ALA A 253 -8.74 -7.03 11.79
N ALA A 254 -9.27 -8.19 12.16
CA ALA A 254 -8.57 -9.12 13.05
C ALA A 254 -7.23 -9.61 12.45
N VAL A 255 -7.20 -9.89 11.14
CA VAL A 255 -5.98 -10.33 10.44
C VAL A 255 -4.99 -9.18 10.28
N SER A 256 -5.45 -7.94 10.04
CA SER A 256 -4.58 -6.78 9.81
C SER A 256 -3.89 -6.29 11.09
N ARG A 257 -4.58 -6.25 12.24
CA ARG A 257 -4.05 -5.65 13.48
C ARG A 257 -2.69 -6.17 13.94
N GLN A 258 -2.46 -7.48 13.82
CA GLN A 258 -1.18 -8.09 14.20
C GLN A 258 -0.06 -7.68 13.22
N ARG A 259 -0.41 -7.41 11.96
CA ARG A 259 0.53 -6.96 10.93
C ARG A 259 0.88 -5.49 11.10
N GLU A 260 -0.08 -4.66 11.49
CA GLU A 260 0.16 -3.24 11.79
C GLU A 260 1.19 -3.05 12.90
N THR A 261 1.08 -3.84 13.98
CA THR A 261 2.04 -3.77 15.09
C THR A 261 3.45 -4.22 14.67
N LEU A 262 3.55 -5.24 13.80
CA LEU A 262 4.83 -5.64 13.21
C LEU A 262 5.37 -4.60 12.23
N ALA A 263 4.50 -3.92 11.49
CA ALA A 263 4.87 -2.87 10.56
C ALA A 263 5.40 -1.62 11.28
N ASP A 264 4.80 -1.24 12.41
CA ASP A 264 5.30 -0.17 13.27
C ASP A 264 6.70 -0.49 13.82
N ALA A 265 6.90 -1.71 14.34
CA ALA A 265 8.20 -2.14 14.82
C ALA A 265 9.26 -2.18 13.70
N SER A 266 8.88 -2.65 12.52
CA SER A 266 9.77 -2.71 11.35
C SER A 266 10.12 -1.30 10.83
N SER A 267 9.17 -0.36 10.86
CA SER A 267 9.44 1.05 10.55
C SER A 267 10.53 1.60 11.46
N VAL A 268 10.42 1.40 12.78
CA VAL A 268 11.49 1.80 13.72
C VAL A 268 12.81 1.10 13.42
N GLN A 269 12.79 -0.18 13.02
CA GLN A 269 14.00 -0.90 12.65
C GLN A 269 14.68 -0.32 11.39
N PHE A 270 13.90 0.05 10.37
CA PHE A 270 14.41 0.61 9.13
C PHE A 270 14.89 2.06 9.31
N THR A 271 14.11 2.88 10.00
CA THR A 271 14.42 4.31 10.19
C THR A 271 15.38 4.58 11.32
N ARG A 272 15.47 3.65 12.29
CA ARG A 272 16.15 3.84 13.59
C ARG A 272 15.65 5.06 14.37
N ASN A 273 14.44 5.53 14.06
CA ASN A 273 13.85 6.73 14.62
C ASN A 273 12.40 6.48 15.07
N PRO A 274 12.16 6.17 16.36
CA PRO A 274 10.81 5.94 16.88
C PRO A 274 9.95 7.21 16.92
N ASP A 275 10.57 8.39 17.04
CA ASP A 275 9.86 9.68 17.04
C ASP A 275 9.22 9.96 15.67
N GLY A 276 9.80 9.47 14.58
CA GLY A 276 9.26 9.66 13.22
C GLY A 276 7.87 9.03 13.05
N ILE A 277 7.79 7.71 13.20
CA ILE A 277 6.50 6.99 13.09
C ILE A 277 5.51 7.40 14.19
N GLY A 278 5.99 7.62 15.42
CA GLY A 278 5.13 8.06 16.53
C GLY A 278 4.54 9.47 16.32
N GLY A 279 5.33 10.40 15.78
CA GLY A 279 4.89 11.75 15.43
C GLY A 279 3.86 11.75 14.30
N ALA A 280 4.08 10.94 13.26
CA ALA A 280 3.12 10.76 12.17
C ALA A 280 1.77 10.22 12.68
N LEU A 281 1.79 9.16 13.49
CA LEU A 281 0.60 8.58 14.10
C LEU A 281 -0.15 9.59 14.99
N PHE A 282 0.60 10.39 15.75
CA PHE A 282 0.00 11.43 16.59
C PHE A 282 -0.72 12.51 15.75
N LYS A 283 -0.11 12.97 14.66
CA LYS A 283 -0.75 13.93 13.73
C LYS A 283 -2.00 13.36 13.05
N ILE A 284 -2.01 12.08 12.70
CA ILE A 284 -3.19 11.38 12.16
C ILE A 284 -4.28 11.19 13.21
N GLY A 285 -3.91 11.08 14.50
CA GLY A 285 -4.89 11.07 15.58
C GLY A 285 -5.56 12.43 15.78
N LEU A 286 -4.82 13.52 15.53
CA LEU A 286 -5.31 14.91 15.65
C LEU A 286 -6.12 15.36 14.42
N ARG A 287 -5.71 14.94 13.22
CA ARG A 287 -6.32 15.31 11.95
C ARG A 287 -6.98 14.10 11.32
N SER A 288 -8.25 14.19 10.94
CA SER A 288 -8.94 13.12 10.22
C SER A 288 -8.14 12.72 8.98
N SER A 289 -7.95 11.43 8.76
CA SER A 289 -7.23 10.88 7.62
C SER A 289 -8.12 10.04 6.70
N TYR A 290 -9.41 10.39 6.65
CA TYR A 290 -10.37 9.75 5.77
C TYR A 290 -10.17 10.22 4.33
N LEU A 291 -10.21 9.32 3.34
CA LEU A 291 -10.24 9.70 1.92
C LEU A 291 -11.65 10.17 1.56
N ASP A 292 -11.81 11.45 1.23
CA ASP A 292 -13.12 12.04 0.96
C ASP A 292 -13.49 12.04 -0.53
N THR A 293 -12.51 11.93 -1.45
CA THR A 293 -12.73 12.33 -2.86
C THR A 293 -12.95 11.22 -3.89
N THR A 294 -12.86 9.93 -3.54
CA THR A 294 -12.95 8.84 -4.53
C THR A 294 -14.18 7.94 -4.36
N GLY A 295 -14.86 7.59 -5.48
CA GLY A 295 -15.98 6.65 -5.48
C GLY A 295 -15.63 5.23 -5.01
N HIS A 296 -14.34 4.91 -4.92
CA HIS A 296 -13.79 3.66 -4.38
C HIS A 296 -13.21 3.80 -2.95
N ALA A 297 -13.36 4.96 -2.30
CA ALA A 297 -12.76 5.25 -0.99
C ALA A 297 -13.11 4.19 0.07
N ASN A 298 -14.38 3.77 0.13
CA ASN A 298 -14.83 2.75 1.10
C ASN A 298 -14.16 1.38 0.95
N ASP A 299 -13.72 1.02 -0.25
CA ASP A 299 -13.05 -0.25 -0.53
C ASP A 299 -11.53 -0.15 -0.33
N MET A 300 -10.98 1.05 -0.17
CA MET A 300 -9.53 1.29 -0.14
C MET A 300 -9.04 1.92 1.16
N ASN A 301 -9.94 2.51 1.96
CA ASN A 301 -9.62 3.12 3.25
C ASN A 301 -8.90 2.17 4.23
N HIS A 302 -9.13 0.86 4.13
CA HIS A 302 -8.45 -0.13 4.97
C HIS A 302 -7.02 -0.45 4.52
N MET A 303 -6.63 -0.05 3.30
CA MET A 303 -5.24 -0.13 2.86
C MET A 303 -4.45 1.12 3.27
N CYS A 304 -5.14 2.20 3.65
CA CYS A 304 -4.51 3.46 3.99
C CYS A 304 -3.92 3.45 5.40
N PHE A 305 -2.75 4.07 5.54
CA PHE A 305 -2.04 4.24 6.79
C PHE A 305 -2.87 4.92 7.90
N GLY A 306 -3.74 5.87 7.54
CA GLY A 306 -4.53 6.66 8.48
C GLY A 306 -6.02 6.32 8.49
N GLU A 307 -6.42 5.15 8.99
CA GLU A 307 -7.85 4.93 9.26
C GLU A 307 -8.23 5.55 10.63
N SER A 308 -8.75 6.78 10.63
CA SER A 308 -9.24 7.43 11.85
C SER A 308 -10.74 7.13 12.04
N ALA A 309 -11.04 6.04 12.75
CA ALA A 309 -12.42 5.67 13.10
C ALA A 309 -12.98 6.60 14.18
N ARG A 310 -13.96 7.45 13.81
CA ARG A 310 -14.55 8.50 14.68
C ARG A 310 -15.43 7.99 15.83
N MET A 311 -15.80 6.69 15.88
CA MET A 311 -16.80 6.14 16.81
C MET A 311 -16.30 4.88 17.55
N LYS A 312 -16.70 4.69 18.83
CA LYS A 312 -16.30 3.52 19.64
C LYS A 312 -16.77 2.18 19.05
N PHE A 313 -17.90 2.16 18.32
CA PHE A 313 -18.38 0.98 17.60
C PHE A 313 -17.59 0.69 16.32
N THR A 314 -17.01 1.69 15.65
CA THR A 314 -16.12 1.48 14.49
C THR A 314 -14.72 1.04 14.90
N ALA A 315 -14.32 1.18 16.16
CA ALA A 315 -13.05 0.64 16.66
C ALA A 315 -12.95 -0.90 16.58
N LEU A 316 -14.07 -1.63 16.47
CA LEU A 316 -14.07 -3.08 16.19
C LEU A 316 -13.85 -3.39 14.70
N LEU A 317 -14.28 -2.51 13.81
CA LEU A 317 -14.11 -2.63 12.36
C LEU A 317 -12.84 -1.97 11.84
N ALA A 318 -12.16 -1.16 12.67
CA ALA A 318 -10.90 -0.52 12.32
C ALA A 318 -9.86 -1.57 11.96
N SER A 319 -9.29 -1.44 10.77
CA SER A 319 -8.18 -2.27 10.29
C SER A 319 -6.91 -2.04 11.10
N HIS A 320 -6.80 -0.86 11.71
CA HIS A 320 -5.70 -0.42 12.56
C HIS A 320 -6.01 -0.54 14.06
N PRO A 321 -5.04 -0.98 14.90
CA PRO A 321 -5.15 -0.83 16.34
C PRO A 321 -5.28 0.65 16.75
N PRO A 322 -5.88 0.95 17.92
CA PRO A 322 -5.96 2.32 18.42
C PRO A 322 -4.60 3.03 18.42
N ILE A 323 -4.58 4.28 17.96
CA ILE A 323 -3.35 5.08 17.81
C ILE A 323 -2.55 5.16 19.12
N GLU A 324 -3.22 5.32 20.26
CA GLU A 324 -2.56 5.37 21.56
C GLU A 324 -1.84 4.05 21.90
N GLN A 325 -2.43 2.91 21.53
CA GLN A 325 -1.79 1.60 21.73
C GLN A 325 -0.57 1.45 20.82
N ARG A 326 -0.65 1.89 19.56
CA ARG A 326 0.48 1.87 18.61
C ARG A 326 1.64 2.72 19.10
N ILE A 327 1.38 3.97 19.48
CA ILE A 327 2.42 4.89 19.98
C ILE A 327 3.09 4.32 21.24
N ASN A 328 2.32 3.77 22.18
CA ASN A 328 2.87 3.16 23.39
C ASN A 328 3.66 1.87 23.11
N ALA A 329 3.26 1.09 22.10
CA ALA A 329 3.98 -0.10 21.67
C ALA A 329 5.32 0.23 20.99
N ILE A 330 5.38 1.34 20.24
CA ILE A 330 6.62 1.86 19.64
C ILE A 330 7.60 2.28 20.74
N GLN A 331 7.16 3.17 21.64
CA GLN A 331 7.98 3.63 22.75
C GLN A 331 7.10 4.08 23.92
N PRO A 332 7.20 3.41 25.08
CA PRO A 332 6.48 3.84 26.28
C PRO A 332 6.81 5.28 26.66
N GLY A 333 5.77 6.09 26.91
CA GLY A 333 5.91 7.50 27.28
C GLY A 333 6.08 8.48 26.11
N LEU A 334 6.20 8.00 24.87
CA LEU A 334 6.29 8.86 23.68
C LEU A 334 5.03 9.72 23.50
N LEU A 335 3.84 9.14 23.72
CA LEU A 335 2.57 9.87 23.64
C LEU A 335 2.53 11.08 24.58
N ALA A 336 3.03 10.93 25.81
CA ALA A 336 3.10 12.02 26.79
C ALA A 336 4.05 13.14 26.33
N ARG A 337 5.21 12.76 25.75
CA ARG A 337 6.17 13.72 25.18
C ARG A 337 5.57 14.48 24.00
N LEU A 338 4.88 13.80 23.09
CA LEU A 338 4.22 14.41 21.93
C LEU A 338 3.10 15.37 22.36
N LYS A 339 2.26 14.97 23.33
CA LYS A 339 1.24 15.85 23.92
C LYS A 339 1.86 17.08 24.61
N SER A 340 2.98 16.93 25.31
CA SER A 340 3.70 18.06 25.91
C SER A 340 4.20 19.03 24.85
N ARG A 341 4.89 18.53 23.80
CA ARG A 341 5.40 19.37 22.70
C ARG A 341 4.29 20.16 22.02
N LEU A 342 3.10 19.56 21.83
CA LEU A 342 1.95 20.25 21.25
C LEU A 342 1.47 21.40 22.16
N ARG A 343 1.39 21.14 23.47
CA ARG A 343 1.00 22.16 24.46
C ARG A 343 1.99 23.32 24.53
N ASP A 344 3.28 23.05 24.31
CA ASP A 344 4.32 24.07 24.29
C ASP A 344 4.36 24.87 22.96
N THR A 345 3.69 24.38 21.91
CA THR A 345 3.57 25.07 20.60
C THR A 345 2.28 25.89 20.46
N GLU A 346 1.26 25.64 21.29
CA GLU A 346 0.15 26.56 21.47
C GLU A 346 0.59 27.67 22.45
N PRO A 347 0.60 28.95 22.05
CA PRO A 347 0.98 30.02 22.97
C PRO A 347 -0.08 30.11 24.08
N GLY A 348 0.24 29.57 25.26
CA GLY A 348 -0.35 30.05 26.50
C GLY A 348 0.08 31.50 26.68
N ASP A 349 -0.90 32.37 26.96
CA ASP A 349 -0.73 33.82 27.12
C ASP A 349 0.18 34.23 28.29
N ASP A 350 0.71 33.26 29.04
CA ASP A 350 1.62 33.47 30.15
C ASP A 350 2.85 32.58 30.01
N LEU A 351 3.99 33.20 29.65
CA LEU A 351 5.31 33.04 30.28
C LEU A 351 6.43 33.45 29.32
N ARG A 352 6.60 34.77 29.18
CA ARG A 352 7.90 35.36 28.88
C ARG A 352 8.78 35.32 30.12
N SER A 353 9.58 34.26 30.28
CA SER A 353 10.94 34.30 30.88
C SER A 353 11.36 32.90 31.30
N ALA A 354 12.34 32.33 30.58
CA ALA A 354 13.35 31.45 31.18
C ALA A 354 14.50 31.21 30.18
N THR A 355 15.51 32.08 30.27
CA THR A 355 16.95 31.78 30.27
C THR A 355 17.46 30.56 29.49
N ALA A 356 18.24 30.86 28.46
CA ALA A 356 19.17 29.93 27.82
C ALA A 356 20.24 29.44 28.82
N GLY A 357 20.33 28.12 29.01
CA GLY A 357 21.43 27.46 29.72
C GLY A 357 22.45 26.84 28.75
N PRO A 358 23.77 26.83 29.05
CA PRO A 358 24.79 26.32 28.14
C PRO A 358 24.82 24.78 28.11
N ARG A 359 25.01 24.21 26.91
CA ARG A 359 25.34 22.78 26.72
C ARG A 359 26.81 22.53 27.10
N PRO A 360 27.13 21.46 27.85
CA PRO A 360 28.51 21.02 27.99
C PRO A 360 28.94 20.16 26.78
N ALA A 361 30.18 20.41 26.35
CA ALA A 361 30.90 19.65 25.35
C ALA A 361 31.80 18.58 26.01
N GLY A 362 31.99 17.47 25.29
CA GLY A 362 33.13 16.56 25.44
C GLY A 362 32.84 15.24 26.17
N THR A 363 33.09 14.11 25.49
CA THR A 363 34.17 13.18 25.85
C THR A 363 34.59 12.37 24.62
N SER A 364 35.89 12.18 24.49
CA SER A 364 36.59 11.45 23.43
C SER A 364 37.12 10.12 23.98
N GLY A 365 37.19 9.10 23.12
CA GLY A 365 38.15 7.99 23.26
C GLY A 365 37.52 6.60 23.46
N PHE A 366 37.73 5.70 22.50
CA PHE A 366 38.64 4.56 22.65
C PHE A 366 38.85 3.88 21.29
N ALA A 367 40.12 3.73 20.89
CA ALA A 367 40.54 2.93 19.74
C ALA A 367 40.76 1.47 20.20
N GLY A 368 40.26 0.51 19.42
CA GLY A 368 40.49 -0.92 19.60
C GLY A 368 40.75 -1.58 18.25
N SER A 369 41.77 -2.42 18.21
CA SER A 369 42.47 -2.95 17.04
C SER A 369 41.65 -3.87 16.12
N SER A 370 42.09 -3.88 14.87
CA SER A 370 41.71 -4.76 13.75
C SER A 370 41.66 -6.27 14.05
N SER A 371 40.70 -6.95 13.42
CA SER A 371 40.96 -8.25 12.79
C SER A 371 40.09 -8.40 11.52
N ILE A 372 40.69 -8.99 10.50
CA ILE A 372 40.10 -9.30 9.20
C ILE A 372 39.40 -10.65 9.33
N GLN A 373 38.08 -10.63 9.45
CA GLN A 373 37.20 -11.75 9.11
C GLN A 373 35.75 -11.22 9.06
N THR A 374 34.92 -11.86 8.23
CA THR A 374 33.45 -11.72 8.10
C THR A 374 32.87 -10.56 7.26
N LEU A 375 33.19 -10.54 5.96
CA LEU A 375 32.39 -9.81 4.94
C LEU A 375 30.90 -10.26 4.88
N SER A 376 30.56 -11.40 5.50
CA SER A 376 29.18 -11.90 5.58
C SER A 376 28.40 -11.36 6.78
N GLU A 377 29.05 -10.72 7.76
CA GLU A 377 28.39 -10.13 8.94
C GLU A 377 28.15 -8.62 8.78
N SER A 378 28.80 -7.97 7.81
CA SER A 378 28.64 -6.55 7.50
C SER A 378 27.43 -6.23 6.62
N VAL A 379 26.71 -7.23 6.12
CA VAL A 379 25.53 -7.03 5.27
C VAL A 379 24.36 -6.59 6.16
N GLY A 380 24.03 -5.30 6.12
CA GLY A 380 22.91 -4.69 6.88
C GLY A 380 23.33 -3.81 8.06
N THR A 381 24.62 -3.74 8.39
CA THR A 381 25.14 -2.80 9.40
C THR A 381 25.82 -1.61 8.73
N ILE A 382 25.20 -0.43 8.79
CA ILE A 382 25.83 0.83 8.38
C ILE A 382 27.03 1.08 9.31
N SER A 383 28.24 0.97 8.78
CA SER A 383 29.48 1.32 9.47
C SER A 383 29.92 2.72 9.05
N SER A 384 30.59 3.45 9.94
CA SER A 384 31.14 4.78 9.62
C SER A 384 32.03 4.75 8.37
N LYS A 385 32.84 3.69 8.22
CA LYS A 385 33.65 3.46 7.01
C LYS A 385 32.82 3.29 5.74
N GLY A 386 31.67 2.61 5.82
CA GLY A 386 30.76 2.43 4.70
C GLY A 386 30.06 3.74 4.31
N GLU A 387 29.69 4.54 5.31
CA GLU A 387 29.11 5.87 5.10
C GLU A 387 30.12 6.83 4.48
N ASP A 388 31.35 6.89 5.00
CA ASP A 388 32.44 7.67 4.44
C ASP A 388 32.74 7.28 2.98
N PHE A 389 32.74 5.97 2.69
CA PHE A 389 32.89 5.46 1.33
C PHE A 389 31.75 5.92 0.42
N ALA A 390 30.49 5.81 0.86
CA ALA A 390 29.33 6.21 0.08
C ALA A 390 29.31 7.73 -0.19
N ILE A 391 29.62 8.55 0.83
CA ILE A 391 29.72 10.01 0.70
C ILE A 391 30.82 10.37 -0.31
N HIS A 392 32.01 9.78 -0.17
CA HIS A 392 33.12 10.06 -1.05
C HIS A 392 32.87 9.58 -2.49
N LEU A 393 32.20 8.43 -2.67
CA LEU A 393 31.75 7.95 -3.98
C LEU A 393 30.75 8.92 -4.62
N LEU A 394 29.75 9.39 -3.86
CA LEU A 394 28.76 10.36 -4.33
C LEU A 394 29.38 11.72 -4.66
N GLN A 395 30.40 12.15 -3.92
CA GLN A 395 31.15 13.39 -4.18
C GLN A 395 31.99 13.29 -5.45
N ARG A 396 32.51 12.10 -5.79
CA ARG A 396 33.24 11.86 -7.03
C ARG A 396 32.35 11.85 -8.27
N LEU A 397 31.05 11.61 -8.10
CA LEU A 397 30.10 11.60 -9.21
C LEU A 397 29.65 13.03 -9.59
N PRO A 398 29.96 13.50 -10.82
CA PRO A 398 29.48 14.79 -11.31
C PRO A 398 27.96 14.90 -11.17
N SER A 399 27.44 16.07 -10.76
CA SER A 399 26.00 16.29 -10.59
C SER A 399 25.24 16.10 -11.92
N THR A 400 25.84 16.49 -13.03
CA THR A 400 25.32 16.24 -14.39
C THR A 400 25.18 14.75 -14.69
N PHE A 401 26.17 13.94 -14.34
CA PHE A 401 26.12 12.49 -14.49
C PHE A 401 24.97 11.91 -13.67
N ARG A 402 24.88 12.26 -12.39
CA ARG A 402 23.82 11.78 -11.49
C ARG A 402 22.42 12.14 -11.99
N ASN A 403 22.20 13.39 -12.40
CA ASN A 403 20.90 13.82 -12.92
C ASN A 403 20.51 13.05 -14.19
N LEU A 404 21.46 12.74 -15.08
CA LEU A 404 21.20 11.95 -16.28
C LEU A 404 20.70 10.55 -15.95
N LEU A 405 21.19 9.91 -14.89
CA LEU A 405 20.77 8.55 -14.50
C LEU A 405 19.29 8.46 -14.13
N TYR A 406 18.70 9.54 -13.63
CA TYR A 406 17.29 9.60 -13.29
C TYR A 406 16.38 9.85 -14.52
N THR A 407 16.96 10.24 -15.67
CA THR A 407 16.18 10.41 -16.91
C THR A 407 16.08 9.10 -17.68
N ARG A 408 14.95 8.84 -18.34
CA ARG A 408 14.77 7.62 -19.17
C ARG A 408 15.85 7.49 -20.23
N ALA A 409 16.15 8.59 -20.93
CA ALA A 409 17.17 8.62 -21.96
C ALA A 409 18.56 8.35 -21.37
N GLY A 410 18.95 9.05 -20.31
CA GLY A 410 20.27 8.88 -19.70
C GLY A 410 20.48 7.50 -19.08
N ALA A 411 19.44 6.88 -18.51
CA ALA A 411 19.51 5.51 -18.00
C ALA A 411 19.74 4.48 -19.11
N ILE A 412 19.07 4.60 -20.26
CA ILE A 412 19.32 3.75 -21.44
C ILE A 412 20.75 3.96 -21.96
N GLN A 413 21.18 5.21 -22.10
CA GLN A 413 22.53 5.52 -22.57
C GLN A 413 23.60 5.05 -21.58
N LEU A 414 23.33 4.99 -20.27
CA LEU A 414 24.24 4.38 -19.29
C LEU A 414 24.44 2.90 -19.60
N CYS A 415 23.37 2.15 -19.90
CA CYS A 415 23.48 0.73 -20.26
C CYS A 415 24.35 0.54 -21.51
N TYR A 416 24.14 1.36 -22.54
CA TYR A 416 25.00 1.35 -23.73
C TYR A 416 26.44 1.73 -23.41
N ALA A 417 26.65 2.79 -22.62
CA ALA A 417 27.97 3.24 -22.21
C ALA A 417 28.72 2.14 -21.43
N MET A 418 28.05 1.39 -20.55
CA MET A 418 28.67 0.27 -19.84
C MET A 418 29.08 -0.86 -20.80
N LEU A 419 28.22 -1.23 -21.76
CA LEU A 419 28.50 -2.28 -22.74
C LEU A 419 29.66 -1.94 -23.68
N ILE A 420 29.83 -0.66 -24.03
CA ILE A 420 30.87 -0.24 -24.99
C ILE A 420 32.12 0.33 -24.32
N SER A 421 32.10 0.60 -23.00
CA SER A 421 33.18 1.29 -22.29
C SER A 421 34.56 0.62 -22.43
N GLU A 422 34.59 -0.70 -22.64
CA GLU A 422 35.82 -1.51 -22.80
C GLU A 422 36.23 -1.73 -24.25
N LEU A 423 35.38 -1.32 -25.21
CA LEU A 423 35.68 -1.43 -26.64
C LEU A 423 36.58 -0.28 -27.09
N ALA A 424 37.41 -0.53 -28.10
CA ALA A 424 38.17 0.52 -28.77
C ALA A 424 37.23 1.52 -29.48
N GLU A 425 37.59 2.81 -29.53
CA GLU A 425 36.72 3.89 -30.07
C GLU A 425 36.15 3.58 -31.46
N HIS A 426 36.94 2.99 -32.36
CA HIS A 426 36.47 2.61 -33.69
C HIS A 426 35.34 1.56 -33.64
N THR A 427 35.42 0.60 -32.73
CA THR A 427 34.42 -0.46 -32.53
C THR A 427 33.19 0.10 -31.81
N GLN A 428 33.34 1.10 -30.94
CA GLN A 428 32.21 1.74 -30.27
C GLN A 428 31.27 2.41 -31.28
N ALA A 429 31.84 3.17 -32.23
CA ALA A 429 31.08 3.84 -33.28
C ALA A 429 30.36 2.84 -34.19
N GLU A 430 31.03 1.75 -34.56
CA GLU A 430 30.44 0.67 -35.36
C GLU A 430 29.27 0.01 -34.63
N ARG A 431 29.42 -0.34 -33.35
CA ARG A 431 28.36 -1.01 -32.56
C ARG A 431 27.18 -0.10 -32.29
N LEU A 432 27.41 1.18 -32.00
CA LEU A 432 26.33 2.16 -31.84
C LEU A 432 25.60 2.42 -33.16
N GLY A 433 26.28 2.35 -34.29
CA GLY A 433 25.71 2.47 -35.63
C GLY A 433 24.77 1.32 -36.02
N LEU A 434 24.83 0.18 -35.33
CA LEU A 434 23.90 -0.95 -35.53
C LEU A 434 22.54 -0.71 -34.86
N LEU A 435 22.43 0.24 -33.93
CA LEU A 435 21.18 0.55 -33.26
C LEU A 435 20.23 1.26 -34.21
N ARG A 436 18.98 0.80 -34.28
CA ARG A 436 17.95 1.49 -35.07
C ARG A 436 17.71 2.89 -34.50
N ASN A 437 17.53 3.87 -35.40
CA ASN A 437 17.06 5.20 -35.02
C ASN A 437 15.67 5.10 -34.39
N HIS A 438 15.63 5.23 -33.07
CA HIS A 438 14.42 5.20 -32.26
C HIS A 438 14.46 6.38 -31.29
N SER A 439 13.35 7.09 -31.11
CA SER A 439 13.29 8.30 -30.27
C SER A 439 13.72 8.04 -28.81
N LEU A 440 13.32 6.89 -28.26
CA LEU A 440 13.67 6.44 -26.90
C LEU A 440 14.90 5.54 -26.82
N PHE A 441 15.01 4.51 -27.66
CA PHE A 441 16.06 3.48 -27.56
C PHE A 441 17.27 3.68 -28.48
N GLY A 442 17.25 4.71 -29.33
CA GLY A 442 18.37 5.03 -30.20
C GLY A 442 19.60 5.48 -29.42
N ALA A 443 20.78 5.31 -30.01
CA ALA A 443 22.00 5.91 -29.48
C ALA A 443 21.89 7.43 -29.51
N GLN A 444 22.13 8.08 -28.37
CA GLN A 444 22.19 9.54 -28.27
C GLN A 444 23.65 9.94 -28.03
N PRO A 445 24.41 10.32 -29.08
CA PRO A 445 25.85 10.56 -28.98
C PRO A 445 26.18 11.69 -27.98
N ASP A 446 25.33 12.72 -27.88
CA ASP A 446 25.53 13.83 -26.95
C ASP A 446 25.48 13.42 -25.47
N LEU A 447 24.62 12.45 -25.12
CA LEU A 447 24.53 11.92 -23.77
C LEU A 447 25.66 10.92 -23.51
N LEU A 448 25.95 10.05 -24.48
CA LEU A 448 27.06 9.09 -24.41
C LEU A 448 28.40 9.80 -24.21
N ALA A 449 28.65 10.91 -24.91
CA ALA A 449 29.85 11.73 -24.75
C ALA A 449 30.01 12.31 -23.33
N LYS A 450 28.91 12.47 -22.57
CA LYS A 450 28.94 12.93 -21.18
C LYS A 450 29.13 11.78 -20.19
N LEU A 451 28.62 10.59 -20.50
CA LEU A 451 28.66 9.42 -19.61
C LEU A 451 29.97 8.63 -19.73
N LEU A 452 30.47 8.43 -20.96
CA LEU A 452 31.62 7.56 -21.24
C LEU A 452 32.92 8.01 -20.55
N PRO A 453 33.33 9.30 -20.61
CA PRO A 453 34.55 9.76 -19.94
C PRO A 453 34.45 9.62 -18.41
N THR A 454 33.25 9.80 -17.86
CA THR A 454 32.99 9.67 -16.43
C THR A 454 33.11 8.21 -15.98
N LEU A 455 32.58 7.26 -16.76
CA LEU A 455 32.72 5.83 -16.50
C LEU A 455 34.17 5.35 -16.61
N GLN A 456 34.89 5.80 -17.64
CA GLN A 456 36.31 5.44 -17.83
C GLN A 456 37.20 6.05 -16.74
N GLY A 457 36.95 7.31 -16.36
CA GLY A 457 37.74 8.02 -15.35
C GLY A 457 37.52 7.51 -13.91
N LEU A 458 36.32 7.04 -13.59
CA LEU A 458 35.99 6.52 -12.26
C LEU A 458 36.22 5.01 -12.09
N GLY A 459 36.37 4.28 -13.20
CA GLY A 459 36.67 2.85 -13.22
C GLY A 459 35.50 1.93 -12.91
N GLU A 460 35.79 0.63 -12.73
CA GLU A 460 34.78 -0.42 -12.57
C GLU A 460 33.89 -0.26 -11.33
N ALA A 461 34.43 0.33 -10.25
CA ALA A 461 33.74 0.47 -8.97
C ALA A 461 32.45 1.32 -9.05
N VAL A 462 32.31 2.17 -10.08
CA VAL A 462 31.13 3.03 -10.27
C VAL A 462 30.01 2.35 -11.07
N ARG A 463 30.29 1.26 -11.80
CA ARG A 463 29.33 0.63 -12.71
C ARG A 463 28.07 0.16 -11.98
N PHE A 464 28.24 -0.60 -10.90
CA PHE A 464 27.11 -1.13 -10.13
C PHE A 464 26.31 -0.03 -9.41
N PRO A 465 26.94 0.91 -8.68
CA PRO A 465 26.23 2.06 -8.10
C PRO A 465 25.49 2.92 -9.14
N ALA A 466 26.08 3.17 -10.30
CA ALA A 466 25.43 3.93 -11.37
C ALA A 466 24.21 3.18 -11.94
N LEU A 467 24.31 1.86 -12.09
CA LEU A 467 23.18 1.03 -12.51
C LEU A 467 22.05 1.08 -11.47
N GLU A 468 22.36 0.93 -10.18
CA GLU A 468 21.35 1.04 -9.12
C GLU A 468 20.64 2.40 -9.12
N LEU A 469 21.38 3.49 -9.30
CA LEU A 469 20.79 4.84 -9.43
C LEU A 469 19.90 4.99 -10.66
N ALA A 470 20.19 4.26 -11.75
CA ALA A 470 19.41 4.29 -12.98
C ALA A 470 18.19 3.35 -12.96
N MET A 471 18.13 2.37 -12.06
CA MET A 471 17.05 1.38 -11.98
C MET A 471 15.63 1.98 -11.92
N PRO A 472 15.35 3.05 -11.15
CA PRO A 472 14.02 3.67 -11.12
C PRO A 472 13.57 4.20 -12.49
N ALA A 473 14.50 4.72 -13.30
CA ALA A 473 14.21 5.20 -14.64
C ALA A 473 14.06 4.05 -15.64
N LEU A 474 14.89 3.01 -15.53
CA LEU A 474 14.83 1.81 -16.37
C LEU A 474 13.52 1.03 -16.20
N ARG A 475 12.98 0.94 -14.98
CA ARG A 475 11.70 0.24 -14.73
C ARG A 475 10.49 0.91 -15.39
N LYS A 476 10.59 2.19 -15.78
CA LYS A 476 9.52 2.89 -16.51
C LYS A 476 9.55 2.65 -18.02
N LEU A 477 10.42 1.77 -18.50
CA LEU A 477 10.53 1.39 -19.91
C LEU A 477 9.65 0.18 -20.27
N ASP A 478 9.21 -0.59 -19.26
CA ASP A 478 8.17 -1.63 -19.36
C ASP A 478 6.78 -0.98 -19.52
#